data_AF-A0A7W1EGB9-F1
#
_entry.id   AF-A0A7W1EGB9-F1
#
_cell.length_a   1.000
_cell.length_b   1.000
_cell.length_c   1.000
_cell.angle_alpha   90.00
_cell.angle_beta   90.00
_cell.angle_gamma   90.00
#
_symmetry.space_group_name_H-M   'P 1'
#
loop_
_entity.id
_entity.type
_entity.pdbx_description
1 polymer ?
#
loop_
_entity_poly.entity_id
_entity_poly.type
_entity_poly.pdbx_seq_one_letter_code
_entity_poly.pdbx_strand_id
1 'polypeptide(L)' 'MMVKCIQLDRQCAVICFAAAQLMSIGGEHASHLCEECAEICEACAVECGKHSNEHCKKCAEACKKCAEVCRSMTKVAA' A
#
# COMPACT_ATOMS: atom_id res chain seq x y z
N MET A 1 -4.43 -21.22 0.90
CA MET A 1 -5.36 -20.64 1.90
C MET A 1 -5.13 -19.14 1.97
N MET A 2 -6.16 -18.33 2.23
CA MET A 2 -6.12 -16.85 2.10
C MET A 2 -5.91 -16.09 3.42
N VAL A 3 -5.54 -16.77 4.52
CA VAL A 3 -5.40 -16.12 5.84
C VAL A 3 -4.40 -14.97 5.80
N LYS A 4 -3.22 -15.18 5.18
CA LYS A 4 -2.19 -14.14 5.06
C LYS A 4 -2.61 -13.02 4.11
N CYS A 5 -3.29 -13.34 3.01
CA CYS A 5 -3.90 -12.36 2.10
C CYS A 5 -4.84 -11.42 2.86
N ILE A 6 -5.81 -11.97 3.59
CA ILE A 6 -6.78 -11.17 4.35
C ILE A 6 -6.10 -10.31 5.43
N GLN A 7 -5.06 -10.83 6.08
CA GLN A 7 -4.29 -10.05 7.05
C GLN A 7 -3.57 -8.87 6.39
N LEU A 8 -2.92 -9.09 5.24
CA LEU A 8 -2.24 -8.04 4.49
C LEU A 8 -3.22 -7.04 3.88
N ASP A 9 -4.36 -7.48 3.36
CA ASP A 9 -5.42 -6.60 2.83
C ASP A 9 -5.87 -5.60 3.92
N ARG A 10 -6.05 -6.05 5.17
CA ARG A 10 -6.42 -5.18 6.29
C ARG A 10 -5.31 -4.20 6.66
N GLN A 11 -4.05 -4.65 6.68
CA GLN A 11 -2.90 -3.79 6.98
C GLN A 11 -2.72 -2.73 5.89
N CYS A 12 -2.79 -3.13 4.62
CA CYS A 12 -2.71 -2.27 3.45
C CYS A 12 -3.82 -1.20 3.48
N ALA A 13 -5.06 -1.58 3.77
CA ALA A 13 -6.15 -0.61 3.88
C ALA A 13 -5.91 0.45 4.96
N VAL A 14 -5.40 0.04 6.14
CA VAL A 14 -5.11 0.96 7.25
C VAL A 14 -3.99 1.93 6.90
N ILE A 15 -2.86 1.45 6.39
CA ILE A 15 -1.71 2.31 6.09
C ILE A 15 -1.98 3.23 4.90
N CYS A 16 -2.65 2.75 3.85
CA CYS A 16 -3.05 3.57 2.70
C CYS A 16 -3.92 4.74 3.14
N PHE A 17 -4.89 4.48 4.03
CA PHE A 17 -5.77 5.52 4.54
C PHE A 17 -5.01 6.53 5.42
N ALA A 18 -4.12 6.07 6.29
CA ALA A 18 -3.31 6.93 7.14
C ALA A 18 -2.36 7.83 6.31
N ALA A 19 -1.65 7.26 5.34
CA ALA A 19 -0.76 7.99 4.44
C ALA A 19 -1.54 9.04 3.63
N ALA A 20 -2.69 8.66 3.05
CA ALA A 20 -3.54 9.58 2.29
C ALA A 20 -4.05 10.75 3.14
N GLN A 21 -4.53 10.48 4.35
CA GLN A 21 -4.98 11.53 5.26
C GLN A 21 -3.86 12.51 5.61
N LEU A 22 -2.68 11.99 5.98
CA LEU A 22 -1.57 12.85 6.36
C LEU A 22 -1.05 13.70 5.19
N MET A 23 -1.00 13.13 3.98
CA MET A 23 -0.72 13.88 2.76
C MET A 23 -1.76 14.98 2.52
N SER A 24 -3.05 14.69 2.71
CA SER A 24 -4.13 15.65 2.41
C SER A 24 -4.12 16.91 3.28
N ILE A 25 -3.49 16.84 4.45
CA ILE A 25 -3.36 17.96 5.38
C ILE A 25 -1.94 18.57 5.41
N GLY A 26 -1.05 18.13 4.51
CA GLY A 26 0.33 18.62 4.46
C GLY A 26 1.17 18.25 5.69
N GLY A 27 0.91 17.09 6.30
CA GLY A 27 1.63 16.66 7.49
C GLY A 27 3.10 16.33 7.24
N GLU A 28 3.99 16.80 8.12
CA GLU A 28 5.45 16.66 7.99
C GLU A 28 5.93 15.20 7.90
N HIS A 29 5.17 14.25 8.46
CA HIS A 29 5.50 12.82 8.44
C HIS A 29 4.87 12.06 7.27
N ALA A 30 4.24 12.74 6.31
CA ALA A 30 3.60 12.07 5.16
C ALA A 30 4.59 11.21 4.35
N SER A 31 5.84 11.68 4.18
CA SER A 31 6.89 10.91 3.49
C SER A 31 7.22 9.61 4.21
N HIS A 32 7.39 9.63 5.53
CA HIS A 32 7.66 8.43 6.32
C HIS A 32 6.52 7.40 6.23
N LEU A 33 5.26 7.86 6.28
CA LEU A 33 4.11 6.97 6.11
C LEU A 33 4.02 6.40 4.70
N CYS A 34 4.40 7.17 3.67
CA CYS A 34 4.49 6.67 2.30
C CYS A 34 5.55 5.57 2.14
N GLU A 35 6.67 5.64 2.85
CA GLU A 35 7.68 4.57 2.84
C GLU A 35 7.10 3.24 3.35
N GLU A 36 6.51 3.25 4.55
CA GLU A 36 5.85 2.07 5.13
C GLU A 36 4.67 1.59 4.27
N CYS A 37 3.89 2.53 3.72
CA CYS A 37 2.78 2.23 2.81
C CYS A 37 3.27 1.46 1.58
N ALA A 38 4.40 1.85 1.00
CA ALA A 38 4.98 1.18 -0.15
C ALA A 38 5.39 -0.27 0.18
N GLU A 39 6.02 -0.49 1.32
CA GLU A 39 6.43 -1.84 1.75
C GLU A 39 5.23 -2.76 1.98
N ILE A 40 4.21 -2.28 2.69
CA ILE A 40 2.99 -3.06 2.94
C ILE A 40 2.22 -3.31 1.64
N CYS A 41 2.11 -2.32 0.75
CA CYS A 41 1.49 -2.50 -0.55
C CYS A 41 2.21 -3.55 -1.41
N GLU A 42 3.53 -3.58 -1.40
CA GLU A 42 4.30 -4.57 -2.15
C GLU A 42 4.10 -5.99 -1.57
N ALA A 43 4.11 -6.14 -0.25
CA ALA A 43 3.78 -7.39 0.42
C ALA A 43 2.35 -7.86 0.10
N CYS A 44 1.37 -6.95 0.13
CA CYS A 44 -0.02 -7.23 -0.19
C CYS A 44 -0.17 -7.65 -1.67
N ALA A 45 0.50 -6.95 -2.59
CA ALA A 45 0.48 -7.30 -4.01
C ALA A 45 1.05 -8.68 -4.29
N VAL A 46 2.18 -9.03 -3.65
CA VAL A 46 2.81 -10.34 -3.79
C VAL A 46 1.89 -11.44 -3.26
N GLU A 47 1.26 -11.26 -2.10
CA GLU A 47 0.37 -12.27 -1.52
C GLU A 47 -0.92 -12.42 -2.33
N CYS A 48 -1.58 -11.31 -2.69
CA CYS A 48 -2.77 -11.33 -3.54
C CYS A 48 -2.49 -11.98 -4.90
N GLY A 49 -1.30 -11.76 -5.47
CA GLY A 49 -0.87 -12.37 -6.73
C GLY A 49 -0.78 -13.90 -6.72
N LYS A 50 -0.75 -14.53 -5.53
CA LYS A 50 -0.77 -16.01 -5.40
C LYS A 50 -2.16 -16.61 -5.58
N HIS A 51 -3.20 -15.79 -5.74
CA HIS A 51 -4.59 -16.25 -5.81
C HIS A 51 -5.21 -15.95 -7.18
N SER A 52 -5.95 -16.92 -7.73
CA SER A 52 -6.55 -16.82 -9.07
C SER A 52 -7.88 -16.04 -9.12
N ASN A 53 -8.39 -15.59 -7.97
CA ASN A 53 -9.65 -14.86 -7.86
C ASN A 53 -9.54 -13.47 -8.50
N GLU A 54 -10.61 -13.01 -9.15
CA GLU A 54 -10.64 -11.71 -9.83
C GLU A 54 -10.35 -10.55 -8.86
N HIS A 55 -10.92 -10.59 -7.66
CA HIS A 55 -10.70 -9.54 -6.65
C HIS A 55 -9.23 -9.49 -6.19
N CYS A 56 -8.54 -10.62 -6.07
CA CYS A 56 -7.12 -10.67 -5.72
C CYS A 56 -6.24 -10.06 -6.83
N LYS A 57 -6.56 -10.31 -8.10
CA LYS A 57 -5.84 -9.69 -9.23
C LYS A 57 -5.98 -8.17 -9.20
N LYS A 58 -7.21 -7.67 -9.03
CA LYS A 58 -7.49 -6.24 -8.88
C LYS A 58 -6.77 -5.62 -7.68
N CYS A 59 -6.77 -6.30 -6.53
CA CYS A 59 -6.04 -5.86 -5.34
C CYS A 59 -4.54 -5.77 -5.62
N ALA A 60 -3.95 -6.79 -6.24
CA ALA A 60 -2.52 -6.82 -6.54
C ALA A 60 -2.09 -5.70 -7.50
N GLU A 61 -2.89 -5.41 -8.53
CA GLU A 61 -2.62 -4.29 -9.47
C GLU A 61 -2.73 -2.93 -8.76
N ALA A 62 -3.75 -2.72 -7.94
CA ALA A 62 -3.92 -1.50 -7.17
C ALA A 62 -2.76 -1.28 -6.18
N CYS A 63 -2.35 -2.33 -5.48
CA CYS A 63 -1.25 -2.29 -4.53
C CYS A 63 0.09 -2.00 -5.22
N LYS A 64 0.38 -2.60 -6.39
CA LYS A 64 1.59 -2.29 -7.17
C LYS A 64 1.66 -0.81 -7.54
N LYS A 65 0.53 -0.26 -8.05
CA LYS A 65 0.43 1.16 -8.40
C LYS A 65 0.61 2.05 -7.16
N CYS A 66 0.00 1.69 -6.04
CA CYS A 66 0.13 2.45 -4.79
C CYS A 66 1.57 2.47 -4.28
N ALA A 67 2.27 1.33 -4.32
CA ALA A 67 3.67 1.24 -3.91
C ALA A 67 4.58 2.14 -4.76
N GLU A 68 4.39 2.14 -6.09
CA GLU A 68 5.15 3.01 -7.00
C GLU A 68 4.93 4.50 -6.68
N VAL A 69 3.68 4.91 -6.49
CA VAL A 69 3.35 6.30 -6.13
C VAL A 69 3.92 6.66 -4.76
N CYS A 70 3.78 5.81 -3.76
CA CYS A 70 4.30 6.09 -2.43
C CYS A 70 5.84 6.22 -2.43
N ARG A 71 6.56 5.39 -3.22
CA ARG A 71 8.01 5.52 -3.42
C ARG A 71 8.43 6.79 -4.17
N SER A 72 7.56 7.40 -4.96
CA SER A 72 7.87 8.69 -5.58
C SER A 72 7.67 9.85 -4.59
N MET A 73 6.69 9.74 -3.69
CA MET A 73 6.44 10.74 -2.64
C MET A 73 7.57 10.82 -1.61
N THR A 74 8.28 9.73 -1.34
CA THR A 74 9.44 9.75 -0.41
C THR A 74 10.63 10.52 -0.96
N LYS A 75 10.72 10.71 -2.29
CA LYS A 75 11.84 11.39 -2.96
C LYS A 75 11.68 12.91 -3.06
N VAL A 76 10.52 13.45 -2.70
CA VAL A 76 10.17 14.87 -2.87
C VAL A 76 10.37 15.68 -1.57
N ALA A 77 10.60 15.01 -0.44
CA ALA A 77 10.95 15.68 0.82
C ALA A 77 12.48 15.86 0.92
N ALA A 78 13.03 16.82 0.18
CA ALA A 78 14.37 17.38 0.38
C ALA A 78 14.32 18.90 0.20
#